data_AF-A0A7V4L819-F1
#
_entry.id   AF-A0A7V4L819-F1
#
_cell.length_a   1.000
_cell.length_b   1.000
_cell.length_c   1.000
_cell.angle_alpha   90.00
_cell.angle_beta   90.00
_cell.angle_gamma   90.00
#
_symmetry.space_group_name_H-M   'P 1'
#
loop_
_entity.id
_entity.type
_entity.pdbx_description
1 polymer ?
#
loop_
_entity_poly.entity_id
_entity_poly.type
_entity_poly.pdbx_seq_one_letter_code
_entity_poly.pdbx_strand_id
1 'polypeptide(L)'
;MKRNLRRHPRVELQGLLGSEEEKAKLASALPVFLPFKGKVYKFVLWVADWDHHLPSQSVILRLYTYYGSHGKKTAEDSYFERLAQIESETIFPEFDVSDFAGLPADEVYECERNLAGELKGFHLVSEWRREIDPILGRKAEQIVRNSSHFREIASQT
;
A
#
# COMPACT_ATOMS: atom_id res chain seq x y z
N MET A 1 -7.51 -0.49 -11.42
CA MET A 1 -6.99 -1.68 -10.72
C MET A 1 -7.06 -2.97 -11.54
N LYS A 2 -8.16 -3.27 -12.26
CA LYS A 2 -8.50 -4.58 -12.90
C LYS A 2 -7.46 -5.31 -13.79
N ARG A 3 -6.22 -4.83 -13.98
CA ARG A 3 -5.20 -5.56 -14.76
C ARG A 3 -3.79 -5.63 -14.15
N ASN A 4 -3.46 -4.88 -13.09
CA ASN A 4 -2.07 -4.70 -12.65
C ASN A 4 -1.88 -4.83 -11.12
N LEU A 5 -2.59 -5.74 -10.45
CA LEU A 5 -2.21 -6.14 -9.09
C LEU A 5 -1.01 -7.07 -9.19
N ARG A 6 0.15 -6.61 -8.76
CA ARG A 6 1.34 -7.45 -8.59
C ARG A 6 1.27 -8.13 -7.24
N ARG A 7 1.87 -9.30 -7.10
CA ARG A 7 1.83 -10.08 -5.87
C ARG A 7 3.23 -10.47 -5.47
N HIS A 8 3.49 -10.45 -4.18
CA HIS A 8 4.72 -10.94 -3.61
C HIS A 8 4.86 -12.46 -3.82
N PRO A 9 6.06 -13.00 -4.11
CA PRO A 9 6.25 -14.43 -4.35
C PRO A 9 5.65 -15.33 -3.26
N ARG A 10 5.73 -14.95 -1.99
CA ARG A 10 5.11 -15.71 -0.87
C ARG A 10 3.58 -15.70 -0.90
N VAL A 11 2.96 -14.61 -1.38
CA VAL A 11 1.51 -14.51 -1.58
C VAL A 11 1.10 -15.36 -2.80
N GLU A 12 1.91 -15.34 -3.86
CA GLU A 12 1.68 -16.16 -5.07
C GLU A 12 1.77 -17.66 -4.80
N LEU A 13 2.80 -18.10 -4.06
CA LEU A 13 3.00 -19.50 -3.68
C LEU A 13 1.82 -20.07 -2.88
N GLN A 14 1.17 -19.23 -2.07
CA GLN A 14 -0.01 -19.61 -1.28
C GLN A 14 -1.32 -19.53 -2.08
N GLY A 15 -1.26 -19.13 -3.36
CA GLY A 15 -2.44 -19.02 -4.22
C GLY A 15 -3.37 -17.85 -3.87
N LEU A 16 -2.94 -16.93 -3.00
CA LEU A 16 -3.76 -15.81 -2.53
C LEU A 16 -3.93 -14.75 -3.64
N LEU A 17 -5.15 -14.21 -3.78
CA LEU A 17 -5.49 -13.17 -4.76
C LEU A 17 -5.13 -13.52 -6.20
N GLY A 18 -5.12 -14.82 -6.53
CA GLY A 18 -4.76 -15.32 -7.86
C GLY A 18 -5.93 -15.33 -8.83
N SER A 19 -7.14 -15.58 -8.33
CA SER A 19 -8.33 -15.68 -9.17
C SER A 19 -8.87 -14.32 -9.59
N GLU A 20 -9.48 -14.26 -10.78
CA GLU A 20 -10.15 -13.05 -11.25
C GLU A 20 -11.34 -12.65 -10.38
N GLU A 21 -12.01 -13.62 -9.75
CA GLU A 21 -13.10 -13.37 -8.81
C GLU A 21 -12.62 -12.64 -7.56
N GLU A 22 -11.52 -13.10 -6.95
CA GLU A 22 -10.92 -12.43 -5.78
C GLU A 22 -10.46 -11.01 -6.14
N LYS A 23 -9.82 -10.83 -7.30
CA LYS A 23 -9.40 -9.51 -7.77
C LYS A 23 -10.60 -8.58 -8.00
N ALA A 24 -11.71 -9.11 -8.53
CA ALA A 24 -12.94 -8.34 -8.72
C ALA A 24 -13.59 -7.95 -7.38
N LYS A 25 -13.67 -8.89 -6.42
CA LYS A 25 -14.16 -8.61 -5.05
C LYS A 25 -13.30 -7.55 -4.37
N LEU A 26 -11.98 -7.70 -4.42
CA LEU A 26 -11.05 -6.71 -3.88
C LEU A 26 -11.27 -5.34 -4.53
N ALA A 27 -11.30 -5.27 -5.87
CA ALA A 27 -11.50 -4.02 -6.58
C ALA A 27 -12.82 -3.31 -6.21
N SER A 28 -13.87 -4.07 -5.86
CA SER A 28 -15.15 -3.52 -5.41
C SER A 28 -15.15 -3.01 -3.97
N ALA A 29 -14.24 -3.51 -3.13
CA ALA A 29 -14.10 -3.11 -1.73
C ALA A 29 -13.16 -1.92 -1.53
N LEU A 30 -12.35 -1.58 -2.53
CA LEU A 30 -11.40 -0.48 -2.44
C LEU A 30 -12.10 0.88 -2.36
N PRO A 31 -11.63 1.81 -1.51
CA PRO A 31 -12.11 3.17 -1.49
C PRO A 31 -11.65 3.93 -2.74
N VAL A 32 -12.25 5.11 -2.95
CA VAL A 32 -11.78 6.05 -3.96
C VAL A 32 -10.56 6.79 -3.41
N PHE A 33 -9.41 6.64 -4.07
CA PHE A 33 -8.19 7.39 -3.76
C PHE A 33 -8.18 8.68 -4.55
N LEU A 34 -8.14 9.81 -3.84
CA LEU A 34 -8.07 11.13 -4.44
C LEU A 34 -6.65 11.67 -4.31
N PRO A 35 -6.05 12.18 -5.42
CA PRO A 35 -4.73 12.79 -5.35
C PRO A 35 -4.76 14.04 -4.48
N PHE A 36 -3.59 14.40 -3.93
CA PHE A 36 -3.44 15.69 -3.27
C PHE A 36 -3.81 16.85 -4.18
N LYS A 37 -4.19 17.97 -3.55
CA LYS A 37 -4.73 19.15 -4.22
C LYS A 37 -3.82 19.62 -5.36
N GLY A 38 -4.40 19.80 -6.54
CA GLY A 38 -3.68 20.27 -7.73
C GLY A 38 -2.80 19.21 -8.40
N LYS A 39 -2.85 17.96 -7.93
CA LYS A 39 -2.17 16.82 -8.53
C LYS A 39 -3.17 15.91 -9.23
N VAL A 40 -2.65 15.08 -10.13
CA VAL A 40 -3.41 14.06 -10.86
C VAL A 40 -2.53 12.82 -10.91
N TYR A 41 -3.07 11.67 -10.55
CA TYR A 41 -2.38 10.40 -10.74
C TYR A 41 -2.24 10.10 -12.23
N LYS A 42 -0.99 10.07 -12.72
CA LYS A 42 -0.66 9.63 -14.08
C LYS A 42 -0.39 8.14 -14.14
N PHE A 43 0.07 7.55 -13.05
CA PHE A 43 0.30 6.13 -12.93
C PHE A 43 0.04 5.65 -11.50
N VAL A 44 -0.40 4.40 -11.38
CA VAL A 44 -0.56 3.71 -10.10
C VAL A 44 -0.06 2.28 -10.22
N LEU A 45 0.59 1.80 -9.16
CA LEU A 45 1.04 0.42 -9.01
C LEU A 45 0.37 -0.16 -7.77
N TRP A 46 -0.28 -1.30 -7.93
CA TRP A 46 -0.84 -2.07 -6.82
C TRP A 46 0.03 -3.29 -6.55
N VAL A 47 0.36 -3.51 -5.28
CA VAL A 47 1.10 -4.68 -4.82
C VAL A 47 0.33 -5.34 -3.67
N ALA A 48 0.12 -6.64 -3.76
CA ALA A 48 -0.32 -7.50 -2.68
C ALA A 48 0.92 -8.17 -2.08
N ASP A 49 1.34 -7.65 -0.94
CA ASP A 49 2.58 -7.96 -0.26
C ASP A 49 2.35 -8.95 0.89
N TRP A 50 3.41 -9.60 1.33
CA TRP A 50 3.31 -10.58 2.40
C TRP A 50 3.38 -9.93 3.78
N ASP A 51 2.84 -10.62 4.77
CA ASP A 51 2.74 -10.16 6.16
C ASP A 51 3.89 -10.67 7.04
N HIS A 52 4.96 -11.18 6.43
CA HIS A 52 6.09 -11.81 7.12
C HIS A 52 5.71 -13.03 7.98
N HIS A 53 4.56 -13.65 7.73
CA HIS A 53 4.15 -14.90 8.38
C HIS A 53 4.08 -16.05 7.36
N LEU A 54 4.45 -17.25 7.81
CA LEU A 54 4.34 -18.47 7.01
C LEU A 54 3.57 -19.56 7.81
N PRO A 55 2.35 -19.94 7.39
CA PRO A 55 1.57 -19.34 6.30
C PRO A 55 1.16 -17.90 6.62
N SER A 56 0.84 -17.13 5.59
CA SER A 56 0.35 -15.76 5.75
C SER A 56 -1.01 -15.76 6.45
N GLN A 57 -1.18 -14.85 7.39
CA GLN A 57 -2.43 -14.62 8.12
C GLN A 57 -3.22 -13.43 7.53
N SER A 58 -2.54 -12.60 6.75
CA SER A 58 -3.09 -11.45 6.06
C SER A 58 -2.27 -11.15 4.79
N VAL A 59 -2.75 -10.19 4.00
CA VAL A 59 -2.01 -9.62 2.86
C VAL A 59 -1.91 -8.12 3.08
N ILE A 60 -0.72 -7.57 2.91
CA ILE A 60 -0.51 -6.12 2.97
C ILE A 60 -0.74 -5.55 1.57
N LEU A 61 -1.81 -4.80 1.39
CA LEU A 61 -2.10 -4.15 0.12
C LEU A 61 -1.43 -2.78 0.08
N ARG A 62 -0.55 -2.59 -0.89
CA ARG A 62 0.19 -1.34 -1.10
C ARG A 62 -0.22 -0.69 -2.43
N LEU A 63 -0.54 0.59 -2.39
CA LEU A 63 -0.81 1.45 -3.53
C LEU A 63 0.28 2.50 -3.63
N TYR A 64 1.05 2.45 -4.71
CA TYR A 64 2.03 3.47 -5.08
C TYR A 64 1.46 4.34 -6.18
N THR A 65 1.47 5.65 -5.99
CA THR A 65 0.92 6.61 -6.94
C THR A 65 1.98 7.58 -7.45
N TYR A 66 1.81 8.02 -8.69
CA TYR A 66 2.77 8.88 -9.36
C TYR A 66 2.06 9.98 -10.15
N TYR A 67 2.48 11.22 -9.97
CA TYR A 67 1.98 12.39 -10.70
C TYR A 67 2.80 12.71 -11.96
N GLY A 68 4.07 12.29 -11.99
CA GLY A 68 5.00 12.57 -13.06
C GLY A 68 4.81 11.69 -14.30
N SER A 69 5.20 12.18 -15.47
CA SER A 69 5.22 11.40 -16.72
C SER A 69 6.22 10.24 -16.68
N HIS A 70 7.30 10.38 -15.89
CA HIS A 70 8.30 9.32 -15.67
C HIS A 70 7.88 8.30 -14.61
N GLY A 71 6.77 8.53 -13.90
CA GLY A 71 6.35 7.72 -12.76
C GLY A 71 6.18 6.25 -13.07
N LYS A 72 5.65 5.91 -14.27
CA LYS A 72 5.54 4.52 -14.71
C LYS A 72 6.89 3.81 -14.77
N LYS A 73 7.89 4.46 -15.38
CA LYS A 73 9.23 3.89 -15.50
C LYS A 73 9.88 3.70 -14.13
N THR A 74 9.80 4.72 -13.26
CA THR A 74 10.29 4.63 -11.87
C THR A 74 9.64 3.48 -11.12
N ALA A 75 8.32 3.34 -11.21
CA ALA A 75 7.57 2.26 -10.57
C ALA A 75 8.00 0.87 -11.08
N GLU A 76 8.16 0.73 -12.39
CA GLU A 76 8.56 -0.53 -13.02
C GLU A 76 9.98 -0.91 -12.65
N ASP A 77 10.94 0.00 -12.82
CA ASP A 77 12.36 -0.23 -12.51
C ASP A 77 12.53 -0.65 -11.02
N SER A 78 11.99 0.14 -10.08
CA SER A 78 12.13 -0.15 -8.65
C SER A 78 11.40 -1.42 -8.21
N TYR A 79 10.25 -1.74 -8.82
CA TYR A 79 9.58 -3.00 -8.55
C TYR A 79 10.41 -4.20 -9.01
N PHE A 80 10.94 -4.17 -10.23
CA PHE A 80 11.70 -5.30 -10.77
C PHE A 80 13.03 -5.48 -10.05
N GLU A 81 13.67 -4.38 -9.64
CA GLU A 81 14.85 -4.43 -8.77
C GLU A 81 14.54 -5.12 -7.44
N ARG A 82 13.46 -4.71 -6.74
CA ARG A 82 13.05 -5.34 -5.48
C ARG A 82 12.61 -6.79 -5.69
N LEU A 83 11.90 -7.11 -6.76
CA LEU A 83 11.49 -8.48 -7.06
C LEU A 83 12.71 -9.39 -7.25
N ALA A 84 13.73 -8.94 -7.98
CA ALA A 84 14.96 -9.70 -8.15
C ALA A 84 15.70 -9.93 -6.82
N GLN A 85 15.70 -8.94 -5.93
CA GLN A 85 16.22 -9.08 -4.57
C GLN A 85 15.43 -10.17 -3.81
N ILE A 86 14.11 -10.08 -3.78
CA ILE A 86 13.24 -11.06 -3.09
C ILE A 86 13.46 -12.47 -3.63
N GLU A 87 13.55 -12.63 -4.95
CA GLU A 87 13.83 -13.91 -5.59
C GLU A 87 15.20 -14.47 -5.16
N SER A 88 16.22 -13.63 -5.00
CA SER A 88 17.54 -14.05 -4.50
C SER A 88 17.52 -14.50 -3.03
N GLU A 89 16.59 -13.98 -2.23
CA GLU A 89 16.41 -14.32 -0.81
C GLU A 89 15.50 -15.55 -0.61
N THR A 90 14.69 -15.89 -1.61
CA THR A 90 13.69 -16.98 -1.55
C THR A 90 14.31 -18.40 -1.58
N ILE A 91 15.64 -18.51 -1.64
CA ILE A 91 16.37 -19.78 -1.64
C ILE A 91 16.07 -20.62 -0.39
N PHE A 92 15.76 -19.97 0.74
CA PHE A 92 15.46 -20.65 2.01
C PHE A 92 14.09 -20.18 2.55
N PRO A 93 13.04 -20.99 2.45
CA PRO A 93 11.67 -20.59 2.77
C PRO A 93 11.45 -20.22 4.24
N GLU A 94 12.30 -20.68 5.15
CA GLU A 94 12.24 -20.44 6.60
C GLU A 94 12.74 -19.06 7.04
N PHE A 95 13.40 -18.29 6.17
CA PHE A 95 13.90 -16.96 6.50
C PHE A 95 12.94 -15.86 6.09
N ASP A 96 13.01 -14.78 6.85
CA ASP A 96 12.37 -13.52 6.54
C ASP A 96 12.95 -12.96 5.23
N VAL A 97 12.08 -12.75 4.23
CA VAL A 97 12.45 -12.17 2.94
C VAL A 97 12.01 -10.72 2.87
N SER A 98 12.69 -9.92 2.06
CA SER A 98 12.30 -8.54 1.81
C SER A 98 10.86 -8.46 1.33
N ASP A 99 10.19 -7.36 1.64
CA ASP A 99 8.86 -7.04 1.11
C ASP A 99 8.97 -5.93 0.06
N PHE A 100 7.86 -5.33 -0.35
CA PHE A 100 7.84 -4.17 -1.24
C PHE A 100 7.75 -2.82 -0.49
N ALA A 101 7.93 -2.77 0.84
CA ALA A 101 7.94 -1.49 1.54
C ALA A 101 9.03 -0.54 0.99
N GLY A 102 8.72 0.75 1.02
CA GLY A 102 9.70 1.80 0.69
C GLY A 102 10.01 2.00 -0.79
N LEU A 103 9.26 1.39 -1.73
CA LEU A 103 9.43 1.74 -3.14
C LEU A 103 9.14 3.24 -3.38
N PRO A 104 9.90 3.91 -4.26
CA PRO A 104 9.71 5.33 -4.53
C PRO A 104 8.36 5.60 -5.18
N ALA A 105 7.61 6.54 -4.63
CA ALA A 105 6.34 7.03 -5.16
C ALA A 105 5.99 8.41 -4.57
N ASP A 106 5.06 9.13 -5.21
CA ASP A 106 4.61 10.44 -4.74
C ASP A 106 3.67 10.33 -3.52
N GLU A 107 2.75 9.35 -3.56
CA GLU A 107 1.94 8.93 -2.41
C GLU A 107 1.97 7.40 -2.32
N VAL A 108 2.12 6.87 -1.12
CA VAL A 108 2.05 5.43 -0.82
C VAL A 108 0.97 5.21 0.21
N TYR A 109 0.00 4.37 -0.12
CA TYR A 109 -1.03 3.93 0.82
C TYR A 109 -0.87 2.46 1.11
N GLU A 110 -1.05 2.05 2.36
CA GLU A 110 -1.09 0.65 2.74
C GLU A 110 -2.31 0.32 3.60
N CYS A 111 -2.81 -0.91 3.46
CA CYS A 111 -3.76 -1.48 4.40
C CYS A 111 -3.49 -2.97 4.55
N GLU A 112 -3.87 -3.52 5.70
CA GLU A 112 -3.91 -4.95 5.89
C GLU A 112 -5.28 -5.49 5.44
N ARG A 113 -5.26 -6.59 4.70
CA ARG A 113 -6.43 -7.37 4.33
C ARG A 113 -6.33 -8.74 4.98
N ASN A 114 -7.31 -9.12 5.79
CA ASN A 114 -7.34 -10.49 6.34
C ASN A 114 -7.74 -11.52 5.25
N LEU A 115 -7.54 -12.81 5.53
CA LEU A 115 -7.87 -13.86 4.55
C LEU A 115 -9.38 -13.98 4.24
N ALA A 116 -10.25 -13.56 5.16
CA ALA A 116 -11.70 -13.48 4.93
C ALA A 116 -12.08 -12.37 3.93
N GLY A 117 -11.17 -11.43 3.71
CA GLY A 117 -11.27 -10.38 2.70
C GLY A 117 -11.71 -9.01 3.21
N GLU A 118 -11.75 -8.85 4.53
CA GLU A 118 -11.98 -7.56 5.16
C GLU A 118 -10.72 -6.68 5.05
N LEU A 119 -10.94 -5.42 4.67
CA LEU A 119 -9.90 -4.42 4.58
C LEU A 119 -9.88 -3.60 5.87
N LYS A 120 -8.71 -3.45 6.47
CA LYS A 120 -8.48 -2.38 7.46
C LYS A 120 -8.44 -1.02 6.76
N GLY A 121 -8.40 0.06 7.54
CA GLY A 121 -8.24 1.41 7.01
C GLY A 121 -6.94 1.55 6.22
N PHE A 122 -6.97 2.30 5.12
CA PHE A 122 -5.75 2.67 4.40
C PHE A 122 -5.03 3.81 5.12
N HIS A 123 -3.71 3.68 5.24
CA HIS A 123 -2.82 4.67 5.83
C HIS A 123 -1.84 5.19 4.78
N LEU A 124 -1.62 6.51 4.76
CA LEU A 124 -0.57 7.12 3.95
C LEU A 124 0.79 6.93 4.64
N VAL A 125 1.74 6.28 3.97
CA VAL A 125 3.06 5.91 4.52
C VAL A 125 4.25 6.40 3.68
N SER A 126 4.00 7.25 2.69
CA SER A 126 5.06 7.84 1.87
C SER A 126 6.13 8.54 2.72
N GLU A 127 7.41 8.26 2.46
CA GLU A 127 8.56 8.98 3.03
C GLU A 127 8.61 10.42 2.47
N TRP A 128 7.74 11.28 2.98
CA TRP A 128 7.66 12.67 2.56
C TRP A 128 8.87 13.46 3.06
N ARG A 129 9.78 13.86 2.15
CA ARG A 129 10.67 15.00 2.40
C ARG A 129 9.85 16.29 2.29
N ARG A 130 9.63 16.90 3.46
CA ARG A 130 8.76 18.04 3.78
C ARG A 130 8.89 19.25 2.84
N GLU A 131 7.77 19.59 2.19
CA GLU A 131 7.21 20.94 2.26
C GLU A 131 5.77 20.80 2.76
N ILE A 132 5.58 20.80 4.08
CA ILE A 132 4.24 20.83 4.68
C ILE A 132 3.72 22.26 4.50
N ASP A 133 2.65 22.42 3.73
CA ASP A 133 1.89 23.67 3.74
C ASP A 133 1.38 23.91 5.17
N PRO A 134 1.85 24.96 5.87
CA PRO A 134 1.53 25.20 7.28
C PRO A 134 0.03 25.45 7.54
N ILE A 135 -0.72 25.81 6.49
CA ILE A 135 -2.17 26.05 6.57
C ILE A 135 -2.91 24.71 6.51
N LEU A 136 -2.50 23.82 5.60
CA LEU A 136 -3.11 22.49 5.48
C LEU A 136 -2.80 21.62 6.69
N GLY A 137 -1.57 21.71 7.23
CA GLY A 137 -1.19 20.99 8.45
C GLY A 137 -2.09 21.36 9.64
N ARG A 138 -2.31 22.65 9.88
CA ARG A 138 -3.22 23.14 10.94
C ARG A 138 -4.66 22.69 10.73
N LYS A 139 -5.14 22.70 9.49
CA LYS A 139 -6.50 22.25 9.17
C LYS A 139 -6.68 20.75 9.41
N ALA A 140 -5.72 19.93 9.00
CA ALA A 140 -5.74 18.49 9.23
C ALA A 140 -5.72 18.17 10.73
N GLU A 141 -4.85 18.84 11.51
CA GLU A 141 -4.82 18.71 12.96
C GLU A 141 -6.17 19.05 13.59
N GLN A 142 -6.81 20.14 13.15
CA GLN A 142 -8.09 20.55 13.68
C GLN A 142 -9.23 19.58 13.35
N ILE A 143 -9.19 18.95 12.17
CA ILE A 143 -10.14 17.89 11.80
C ILE A 143 -9.94 16.67 12.71
N VAL A 144 -8.70 16.24 12.90
CA VAL A 144 -8.38 15.09 13.76
C VAL A 144 -8.79 15.35 15.21
N ARG A 145 -8.47 16.53 15.78
CA ARG A 145 -8.90 16.94 17.13
C ARG A 145 -10.42 16.92 17.32
N ASN A 146 -11.16 17.13 16.24
CA ASN A 146 -12.61 17.13 16.25
C ASN A 146 -13.22 15.75 15.98
N SER A 147 -12.43 14.75 15.58
CA SER A 147 -12.91 13.39 15.37
C SER A 147 -13.31 12.75 16.70
N SER A 148 -14.38 11.95 16.67
CA SER A 148 -14.86 11.20 17.83
C SER A 148 -13.77 10.28 18.40
N HIS A 149 -13.03 9.62 17.51
CA HIS A 149 -11.98 8.68 17.89
C HIS A 149 -10.81 9.35 18.63
N PHE A 150 -10.37 10.53 18.17
CA PHE A 150 -9.34 11.29 18.88
C PHE A 150 -9.81 11.76 20.27
N ARG A 151 -11.07 12.20 20.39
CA ARG A 151 -11.64 12.62 21.68
C ARG A 151 -11.78 11.46 22.66
N GLU A 152 -12.14 10.28 22.16
CA GLU A 152 -12.23 9.06 22.96
C GLU A 152 -10.87 8.68 23.55
N ILE A 153 -9.82 8.65 22.73
CA ILE A 153 -8.45 8.37 23.18
C ILE A 153 -7.93 9.47 24.12
N ALA A 154 -8.15 10.75 23.80
CA ALA A 154 -7.73 11.86 24.65
C ALA A 154 -8.43 11.90 26.02
N SER A 155 -9.63 11.32 26.14
CA SER A 155 -10.37 11.21 27.42
C SER A 155 -9.86 10.09 28.34
N GLN A 156 -8.99 9.22 27.83
CA GLN A 156 -8.38 8.11 28.60
C GLN A 156 -7.00 8.47 29.17
N THR A 157 -6.55 9.73 29.00
CA THR A 157 -5.28 10.26 29.51
C THR A 157 -5.55 11.38 30.51
#